data_AF-A9B6G5-F1
#
_entry.id   AF-A9B6G5-F1
#
_cell.length_a   1.000
_cell.length_b   1.000
_cell.length_c   1.000
_cell.angle_alpha   90.00
_cell.angle_beta   90.00
_cell.angle_gamma   90.00
#
_symmetry.space_group_name_H-M   'P 1'
#
loop_
_entity.id
_entity.type
_entity.pdbx_description
1 polymer ?
#
loop_
_entity_poly.entity_id
_entity_poly.type
_entity_poly.pdbx_seq_one_letter_code
_entity_poly.pdbx_strand_id
1 'polypeptide(L)'
;MPAPIIQVEYNHLLQVAQRFRTKAEAVVSLRQQLRATVGQLRNDWSGIAATAFFHEFQAEVDPALERLREALETARDVAMAIHTGMRSAEEAAAALFKGNFGDIATEAVAAGLGAALGTTIGLRTAPPAPRLGSANLPGGPSSML
;
A
#
# COMPACT_ATOMS: atom_id res chain seq x y z
N MET A 1 11.53 -20.27 -7.40
CA MET A 1 10.60 -20.35 -6.24
C MET A 1 9.24 -19.91 -6.74
N PRO A 2 8.15 -20.66 -6.50
CA PRO A 2 6.80 -20.21 -6.88
C PRO A 2 6.43 -18.96 -6.08
N ALA A 3 5.97 -17.92 -6.77
CA ALA A 3 5.54 -16.68 -6.12
C ALA A 3 4.24 -16.93 -5.33
N PRO A 4 4.10 -16.39 -4.11
CA PRO A 4 2.85 -16.50 -3.35
C PRO A 4 1.71 -15.84 -4.12
N ILE A 5 0.67 -16.61 -4.42
CA ILE A 5 -0.55 -16.13 -5.09
C ILE A 5 -1.34 -15.34 -4.05
N ILE A 6 -1.28 -14.00 -4.12
CA ILE A 6 -2.05 -13.12 -3.25
C ILE A 6 -3.38 -12.84 -3.93
N GLN A 7 -4.46 -13.47 -3.45
CA GLN A 7 -5.83 -13.15 -3.88
C GLN A 7 -6.39 -12.06 -2.98
N VAL A 8 -6.67 -10.89 -3.54
CA VAL A 8 -7.29 -9.79 -2.80
C VAL A 8 -8.73 -9.64 -3.22
N GLU A 9 -9.64 -9.86 -2.28
CA GLU A 9 -11.03 -9.47 -2.44
C GLU A 9 -11.16 -7.95 -2.26
N TYR A 10 -10.96 -7.22 -3.36
CA TYR A 10 -11.00 -5.75 -3.40
C TYR A 10 -12.24 -5.16 -2.75
N ASN A 11 -13.39 -5.81 -2.91
CA ASN A 11 -14.66 -5.40 -2.32
C ASN A 11 -14.67 -5.55 -0.78
N HIS A 12 -14.04 -6.60 -0.25
CA HIS A 12 -13.96 -6.82 1.20
C HIS A 12 -13.05 -5.79 1.86
N LEU A 13 -11.94 -5.41 1.22
CA LEU A 13 -11.05 -4.38 1.74
C LEU A 13 -11.73 -3.01 1.83
N LEU A 14 -12.53 -2.64 0.82
CA LEU A 14 -13.34 -1.41 0.87
C LEU A 14 -14.40 -1.45 1.97
N GLN A 15 -15.08 -2.59 2.16
CA GLN A 15 -16.03 -2.76 3.26
C GLN A 15 -15.37 -2.63 4.63
N VAL A 16 -14.17 -3.21 4.80
CA VAL A 16 -13.40 -3.11 6.05
C VAL A 16 -12.96 -1.67 6.31
N ALA A 17 -12.44 -0.97 5.29
CA ALA A 17 -12.07 0.44 5.40
C ALA A 17 -13.28 1.31 5.80
N GLN A 18 -14.45 1.06 5.20
CA GLN A 18 -15.68 1.79 5.57
C GLN A 18 -16.10 1.50 7.01
N ARG A 19 -15.98 0.25 7.47
CA ARG A 19 -16.27 -0.11 8.87
C ARG A 19 -15.34 0.61 9.85
N PHE A 20 -14.04 0.67 9.57
CA PHE A 20 -13.09 1.42 10.41
C PHE A 20 -13.46 2.90 10.49
N ARG A 21 -13.84 3.51 9.36
CA ARG A 21 -14.32 4.89 9.33
C ARG A 21 -15.54 5.10 10.24
N THR A 22 -16.58 4.27 10.08
CA THR A 22 -17.79 4.39 10.92
C THR A 22 -17.48 4.21 12.40
N LYS A 23 -16.53 3.33 12.76
CA LYS A 23 -16.11 3.16 14.15
C LYS A 23 -15.32 4.37 14.68
N ALA A 24 -14.44 4.96 13.87
CA ALA A 24 -13.73 6.18 14.24
C ALA A 24 -14.72 7.34 14.50
N GLU A 25 -15.71 7.52 13.63
CA GLU A 25 -16.78 8.53 13.79
C GLU A 25 -17.60 8.28 15.07
N ALA A 26 -17.94 7.01 15.37
CA ALA A 26 -18.63 6.65 16.61
C ALA A 26 -17.81 6.98 17.86
N VAL A 27 -16.48 6.76 17.84
CA VAL A 27 -15.58 7.13 18.95
C VAL A 27 -15.53 8.65 19.13
N VAL A 28 -15.52 9.43 18.05
CA VAL A 28 -15.57 10.90 18.12
C VAL A 28 -16.86 11.37 18.80
N SER A 29 -18.00 10.84 18.37
CA SER A 29 -19.31 11.19 18.96
C SER A 29 -19.37 10.81 20.45
N LEU A 30 -18.93 9.60 20.79
CA LEU A 30 -18.87 9.13 22.17
C LEU A 30 -17.99 10.05 23.04
N ARG A 31 -16.80 10.42 22.55
CA ARG A 31 -15.89 11.31 23.27
C ARG A 31 -16.50 12.70 23.50
N GLN A 32 -17.18 13.26 22.49
CA GLN A 32 -17.85 14.56 22.62
C GLN A 32 -18.97 14.51 23.67
N GLN A 33 -19.80 13.46 23.65
CA GLN A 33 -20.85 13.26 24.65
C GLN A 33 -20.25 13.12 26.06
N LEU A 34 -19.19 12.32 26.20
CA LEU A 34 -18.51 12.11 27.48
C LEU A 34 -17.94 13.42 28.03
N ARG A 35 -17.26 14.22 27.20
CA ARG A 35 -16.74 15.54 27.57
C ARG A 35 -17.86 16.50 27.98
N ALA A 36 -19.01 16.48 27.30
CA ALA A 36 -20.15 17.31 27.65
C ALA A 36 -20.74 16.92 29.02
N THR A 37 -20.93 15.63 29.27
CA THR A 37 -21.42 15.13 30.56
C THR A 37 -20.45 15.44 31.71
N VAL A 38 -19.14 15.23 31.49
CA VAL A 38 -18.10 15.58 32.46
C VAL A 38 -18.05 17.08 32.72
N GLY A 39 -18.22 17.91 31.68
CA GLY A 39 -18.29 19.36 31.79
C GLY A 39 -19.49 19.82 32.61
N GLN A 40 -20.66 19.20 32.43
CA GLN A 40 -21.85 19.47 33.24
C GLN A 40 -21.61 19.09 34.71
N LEU A 41 -21.03 17.91 34.95
CA LEU A 41 -20.75 17.41 36.29
C LEU A 41 -19.78 18.31 37.07
N ARG A 42 -18.87 19.01 36.38
CA ARG A 42 -17.91 19.94 37.00
C ARG A 42 -18.57 21.12 37.70
N ASN A 43 -19.77 21.53 37.28
CA ASN A 43 -20.48 22.65 37.90
C ASN A 43 -21.13 22.24 39.23
N ASP A 44 -21.61 20.99 39.32
CA ASP A 44 -22.39 20.50 40.46
C ASP A 44 -21.53 19.66 41.44
N TRP A 45 -20.38 19.16 41.00
CA TRP A 45 -19.50 18.30 41.78
C TRP A 45 -18.13 18.94 42.01
N SER A 46 -17.86 19.30 43.28
CA SER A 46 -16.60 19.89 43.72
C SER A 46 -16.00 19.16 44.93
N GLY A 47 -14.68 19.22 45.09
CA GLY A 47 -13.93 18.56 46.16
C GLY A 47 -12.70 17.80 45.64
N ILE A 48 -11.90 17.27 46.57
CA ILE A 48 -10.62 16.59 46.27
C ILE A 48 -10.84 15.39 45.32
N ALA A 49 -11.90 14.61 45.57
CA ALA A 49 -12.27 13.46 44.73
C ALA A 49 -12.70 13.89 43.31
N ALA A 50 -13.44 15.00 43.19
CA ALA A 50 -13.84 15.53 41.89
C ALA A 50 -12.61 16.00 41.09
N THR A 51 -11.68 16.72 41.74
CA THR A 51 -10.43 17.17 41.11
C THR A 51 -9.58 15.99 40.62
N ALA A 52 -9.43 14.94 41.43
CA ALA A 52 -8.69 13.73 41.04
C ALA A 52 -9.32 13.06 39.82
N PHE A 53 -10.65 12.87 39.82
CA PHE A 53 -11.38 12.32 38.68
C PHE A 53 -11.20 13.15 37.41
N PHE A 54 -11.37 14.47 37.48
CA PHE A 54 -11.21 15.34 36.30
C PHE A 54 -9.78 15.35 35.77
N HIS A 55 -8.79 15.24 36.66
CA HIS A 55 -7.39 15.11 36.28
C HIS A 55 -7.14 13.79 35.55
N GLU A 56 -7.54 12.65 36.11
CA GLU A 56 -7.41 11.34 35.47
C GLU A 56 -8.15 11.27 34.13
N PHE A 57 -9.34 11.86 34.06
CA PHE A 57 -10.11 11.93 32.82
C PHE A 57 -9.35 12.67 31.71
N GLN A 58 -8.75 13.83 32.02
CA GLN A 58 -8.01 14.61 31.04
C GLN A 58 -6.62 14.06 30.74
N ALA A 59 -5.97 13.41 31.71
CA ALA A 59 -4.61 12.89 31.56
C ALA A 59 -4.56 11.51 30.89
N GLU A 60 -5.57 10.66 31.12
CA GLU A 60 -5.55 9.27 30.69
C GLU A 60 -6.71 8.92 29.75
N VAL A 61 -7.95 9.18 30.17
CA VAL A 61 -9.15 8.70 29.45
C VAL A 61 -9.32 9.41 28.11
N ASP A 62 -9.29 10.73 28.12
CA ASP A 62 -9.46 11.56 26.93
C ASP A 62 -8.38 11.32 25.85
N PRO A 63 -7.08 11.27 26.19
CA PRO A 63 -6.05 10.90 25.22
C PRO A 63 -6.11 9.43 24.81
N ALA A 64 -6.56 8.50 25.66
CA ALA A 64 -6.75 7.10 25.25
C ALA A 64 -7.83 6.97 24.16
N LEU A 65 -8.95 7.71 24.30
CA LEU A 65 -9.99 7.76 23.27
C LEU A 65 -9.49 8.39 21.96
N GLU A 66 -8.61 9.39 22.04
CA GLU A 66 -7.99 9.98 20.86
C GLU A 66 -7.05 8.99 20.15
N ARG A 67 -6.18 8.29 20.89
CA ARG A 67 -5.31 7.25 20.31
C ARG A 67 -6.11 6.13 19.66
N LEU A 68 -7.26 5.76 20.23
CA LEU A 68 -8.16 4.78 19.63
C LEU A 68 -8.71 5.27 18.28
N ARG A 69 -9.14 6.55 18.21
CA ARG A 69 -9.59 7.17 16.96
C ARG A 69 -8.48 7.15 15.91
N GLU A 70 -7.27 7.59 16.28
CA GLU A 70 -6.10 7.61 15.40
C GLU A 70 -5.72 6.22 14.89
N ALA A 71 -5.78 5.20 15.75
CA ALA A 71 -5.52 3.81 15.36
C ALA A 71 -6.55 3.30 14.33
N LEU A 72 -7.83 3.64 14.50
CA LEU A 72 -8.88 3.28 13.55
C LEU A 72 -8.73 3.99 12.19
N GLU A 73 -8.32 5.27 12.20
CA GLU A 73 -8.02 6.00 10.97
C GLU A 73 -6.79 5.43 10.25
N THR A 74 -5.73 5.13 11.00
CA THR A 74 -4.53 4.48 10.45
C THR A 74 -4.87 3.12 9.83
N ALA A 75 -5.71 2.31 10.48
CA ALA A 75 -6.17 1.04 9.94
C ALA A 75 -6.96 1.19 8.63
N ARG A 76 -7.81 2.22 8.53
CA ARG A 76 -8.50 2.56 7.27
C ARG A 76 -7.51 2.94 6.18
N ASP A 77 -6.53 3.78 6.50
CA ASP A 77 -5.57 4.28 5.51
C ASP A 77 -4.67 3.16 4.99
N VAL A 78 -4.23 2.25 5.86
CA VAL A 78 -3.51 1.03 5.46
C VAL A 78 -4.37 0.15 4.56
N ALA A 79 -5.66 -0.05 4.87
CA ALA A 79 -6.56 -0.81 4.01
C ALA A 79 -6.71 -0.16 2.61
N MET A 80 -6.85 1.17 2.55
CA MET A 80 -6.92 1.89 1.26
C MET A 80 -5.60 1.82 0.47
N ALA A 81 -4.46 1.89 1.17
CA ALA A 81 -3.14 1.77 0.55
C ALA A 81 -2.93 0.37 -0.06
N ILE A 82 -3.34 -0.70 0.64
CA ILE A 82 -3.30 -2.07 0.12
C ILE A 82 -4.18 -2.20 -1.13
N HIS A 83 -5.40 -1.66 -1.11
CA HIS A 83 -6.30 -1.67 -2.26
C HIS A 83 -5.64 -1.02 -3.50
N THR A 84 -5.04 0.15 -3.30
CA THR A 84 -4.41 0.92 -4.40
C THR A 84 -3.16 0.23 -4.91
N GLY A 85 -2.31 -0.27 -4.00
CA GLY A 85 -1.09 -1.00 -4.36
C GLY A 85 -1.38 -2.24 -5.20
N MET A 86 -2.35 -3.05 -4.79
CA MET A 86 -2.73 -4.26 -5.52
C MET A 86 -3.32 -3.96 -6.90
N ARG A 87 -4.20 -2.95 -7.01
CA ARG A 87 -4.72 -2.51 -8.31
C ARG A 87 -3.59 -2.05 -9.25
N SER A 88 -2.65 -1.25 -8.75
CA SER A 88 -1.52 -0.76 -9.56
C SER A 88 -0.60 -1.89 -10.04
N ALA A 89 -0.39 -2.91 -9.21
CA ALA A 89 0.40 -4.09 -9.58
C ALA A 89 -0.29 -4.94 -10.66
N GLU A 90 -1.62 -5.10 -10.57
CA GLU A 90 -2.41 -5.77 -11.60
C GLU A 90 -2.40 -5.01 -12.93
N GLU A 91 -2.53 -3.68 -12.90
CA GLU A 91 -2.46 -2.84 -14.10
C GLU A 91 -1.09 -2.94 -14.78
N ALA A 92 0.01 -2.91 -14.00
CA ALA A 92 1.36 -3.09 -14.52
C ALA A 92 1.58 -4.48 -15.14
N ALA A 93 1.08 -5.53 -14.50
CA ALA A 93 1.14 -6.89 -15.06
C ALA A 93 0.31 -7.01 -16.34
N ALA A 94 -0.92 -6.47 -16.36
CA ALA A 94 -1.78 -6.47 -17.54
C ALA A 94 -1.19 -5.67 -18.70
N ALA A 95 -0.46 -4.59 -18.43
CA ALA A 95 0.24 -3.81 -19.45
C ALA A 95 1.35 -4.64 -20.13
N LEU A 96 2.09 -5.46 -19.38
CA LEU A 96 3.10 -6.37 -19.94
C LEU A 96 2.48 -7.41 -20.87
N PHE A 97 1.31 -7.96 -20.52
CA PHE A 97 0.59 -8.87 -21.40
C PHE A 97 0.04 -8.17 -22.65
N LYS A 98 -0.55 -6.97 -22.53
CA LYS A 98 -1.07 -6.21 -23.68
C LYS A 98 0.02 -5.77 -24.67
N GLY A 99 1.20 -5.40 -24.17
CA GLY A 99 2.33 -5.03 -25.02
C GLY A 99 2.85 -6.20 -25.86
N ASN A 100 2.89 -7.41 -25.31
CA ASN A 100 3.42 -8.59 -26.00
C ASN A 100 2.47 -9.18 -27.06
N PHE A 101 1.15 -9.04 -26.89
CA PHE A 101 0.18 -9.49 -27.91
C PHE A 101 0.08 -8.54 -29.12
N GLY A 102 0.40 -7.25 -28.95
CA GLY A 102 0.41 -6.28 -30.06
C GLY A 102 1.52 -6.52 -31.08
N ASP A 103 2.71 -6.90 -30.62
CA ASP A 103 3.85 -7.22 -31.49
C ASP A 103 3.69 -8.57 -32.20
N ILE A 104 3.12 -9.59 -31.53
CA ILE A 104 2.88 -10.90 -32.15
C ILE A 104 1.72 -10.83 -33.17
N ALA A 105 0.68 -10.04 -32.90
CA ALA A 105 -0.47 -9.93 -33.80
C ALA A 105 -0.16 -9.13 -35.08
N THR A 106 0.77 -8.17 -35.04
CA THR A 106 1.16 -7.40 -36.23
C THR A 106 2.10 -8.20 -37.14
N GLU A 107 2.97 -9.07 -36.60
CA GLU A 107 3.75 -10.02 -37.41
C GLU A 107 2.91 -11.20 -37.94
N ALA A 108 1.95 -11.72 -37.16
CA ALA A 108 1.14 -12.87 -37.59
C ALA A 108 0.11 -12.55 -38.69
N VAL A 109 -0.42 -11.32 -38.73
CA VAL A 109 -1.35 -10.91 -39.81
C VAL A 109 -0.59 -10.49 -41.07
N ALA A 110 0.64 -9.97 -40.97
CA ALA A 110 1.51 -9.76 -42.12
C ALA A 110 2.00 -11.08 -42.75
N ALA A 111 2.11 -12.16 -41.96
CA ALA A 111 2.52 -13.48 -42.42
C ALA A 111 1.35 -14.39 -42.87
N GLY A 112 0.09 -13.96 -42.72
CA GLY A 112 -1.08 -14.85 -42.82
C GLY A 112 -1.81 -14.93 -44.17
N LEU A 113 -1.42 -14.16 -45.19
CA LEU A 113 -2.10 -14.17 -46.49
C LEU A 113 -1.18 -14.41 -47.71
N GLY A 114 0.10 -14.73 -47.51
CA GLY A 114 1.08 -14.69 -48.59
C GLY A 114 1.79 -16.00 -48.99
N ALA A 115 2.00 -16.97 -48.09
CA ALA A 115 2.91 -18.06 -48.44
C ALA A 115 2.57 -19.38 -47.74
N ALA A 116 1.73 -20.16 -48.39
CA ALA A 116 2.03 -21.59 -48.48
C ALA A 116 3.45 -21.74 -49.07
N LEU A 117 4.23 -22.70 -48.54
CA LEU A 117 5.56 -23.18 -48.96
C LEU A 117 6.73 -22.79 -48.05
N GLY A 118 7.16 -23.76 -47.24
CA GLY A 118 8.56 -24.19 -47.30
C GLY A 118 9.58 -23.44 -46.45
N THR A 119 10.16 -24.20 -45.50
CA THR A 119 11.60 -24.21 -45.19
C THR A 119 12.19 -22.92 -44.59
N THR A 120 12.52 -22.95 -43.29
CA THR A 120 13.92 -23.01 -42.79
C THR A 120 13.96 -22.63 -41.31
N ILE A 121 14.22 -23.65 -40.49
CA ILE A 121 14.84 -23.48 -39.17
C ILE A 121 16.24 -22.89 -39.43
N GLY A 122 16.47 -21.65 -39.01
CA GLY A 122 17.77 -20.97 -39.07
C GLY A 122 18.29 -20.67 -37.67
N LEU A 123 19.31 -21.43 -37.23
CA LEU A 123 20.09 -21.19 -36.02
C LEU A 123 21.23 -20.18 -36.32
N ARG A 124 21.58 -19.35 -35.32
CA ARG A 124 22.78 -18.44 -35.19
C ARG A 124 22.69 -17.13 -36.00
N THR A 125 22.97 -15.95 -35.43
CA THR A 125 24.30 -15.48 -34.97
C THR A 125 24.22 -14.32 -33.94
N ALA A 126 25.24 -14.18 -33.09
CA ALA A 126 25.47 -13.03 -32.19
C ALA A 126 26.08 -11.81 -32.92
N PRO A 127 25.94 -10.57 -32.38
CA PRO A 127 27.13 -9.71 -32.12
C PRO A 127 26.93 -8.74 -30.91
N PRO A 128 27.79 -7.71 -30.68
CA PRO A 128 29.00 -7.69 -29.86
C PRO A 128 28.89 -6.84 -28.55
N ALA A 129 29.87 -6.98 -27.65
CA ALA A 129 29.92 -6.30 -26.35
C ALA A 129 30.12 -4.76 -26.44
N PRO A 130 29.52 -3.97 -25.53
CA PRO A 130 29.87 -2.56 -25.34
C PRO A 130 31.04 -2.39 -24.34
N ARG A 131 32.04 -1.58 -24.71
CA ARG A 131 33.07 -1.05 -23.80
C ARG A 131 32.47 0.10 -22.98
N LEU A 132 32.51 0.02 -21.65
CA LEU A 132 32.23 1.13 -20.75
C LEU A 132 33.47 1.43 -19.90
N GLY A 133 33.85 2.71 -19.92
CA GLY A 133 35.14 3.23 -19.48
C GLY A 133 35.36 3.25 -17.97
N SER A 134 36.59 3.63 -17.65
CA SER A 134 37.19 3.83 -16.34
C SER A 134 36.31 4.63 -15.37
N ALA A 135 35.79 3.96 -14.34
CA ALA A 135 35.35 4.60 -13.11
C ALA A 135 36.29 4.17 -11.98
N ASN A 136 37.18 5.11 -11.63
CA ASN A 136 38.10 5.09 -10.51
C ASN A 136 37.30 4.83 -9.21
N LEU A 137 37.48 3.66 -8.58
CA LEU A 137 36.93 3.35 -7.26
C LEU A 137 38.04 3.49 -6.20
N PRO A 138 37.83 4.34 -5.18
CA PRO A 138 38.83 4.61 -4.15
C PRO A 138 38.84 3.50 -3.09
N GLY A 139 40.05 3.14 -2.65
CA GLY A 139 40.28 2.50 -1.35
C GLY A 139 40.22 0.97 -1.34
N GLY A 140 41.31 0.34 -1.80
CA GLY A 140 41.69 -1.02 -1.42
C GLY A 140 43.18 -1.02 -0.99
N PRO A 141 43.55 -1.63 0.14
CA PRO A 141 44.88 -1.48 0.73
C PRO A 141 45.92 -2.52 0.25
N SER A 142 47.18 -2.13 0.42
CA SER A 142 48.36 -2.95 0.79
C SER A 142 49.32 -3.48 -0.28
N SER A 143 50.59 -3.04 -0.11
CA SER A 143 51.85 -3.76 -0.36
C SER A 143 52.23 -4.03 -1.82
N MET A 144 53.49 -3.97 -2.26
CA MET A 144 54.81 -3.68 -1.72
C MET A 144 55.72 -3.76 -2.97
N LEU A 145 56.59 -2.77 -3.19
CA LEU A 145 57.97 -2.89 -3.71
C LEU A 145 58.58 -1.49 -3.81
#